data_AF-A0A5A7QTJ5-F1
#
_entry.id   AF-A0A5A7QTJ5-F1
#
_cell.length_a   1.000
_cell.length_b   1.000
_cell.length_c   1.000
_cell.angle_alpha   90.00
_cell.angle_beta   90.00
_cell.angle_gamma   90.00
#
_symmetry.space_group_name_H-M   'P 1'
#
loop_
_entity.id
_entity.type
_entity.pdbx_description
1 polymer ?
#
loop_
_entity_poly.entity_id
_entity_poly.type
_entity_poly.pdbx_seq_one_letter_code
_entity_poly.pdbx_strand_id
1 'polypeptide(L)'
;MLLLELGVETCIRHKLLATSGYHTLYEWYRSVEIEHFPDRTGLRARIEQWTFGLYPACIKYLMSAFDVPEVMAVTRNNICKNGMHSLSRGGAAIYYASVFLYFWVFSTPVVSLVFGSYLYVCINWLHLHFDEAFSSLRIANYKSFTRFHINTKGHLEVFTLAVDKVPKAWKVDPCWEGESKLIQSLGYRRRFPSKWRSASSQQDPVNTVRIVDHFVIHQTGINDQGT
;
A
#
# COMPACT_ATOMS: atom_id res chain seq x y z
N MET A 1 18.60 -5.77 7.54
CA MET A 1 19.15 -4.86 8.57
C MET A 1 20.68 -4.89 8.56
N LEU A 2 21.33 -5.98 9.00
CA LEU A 2 22.80 -6.09 9.01
C LEU A 2 23.51 -5.87 7.66
N LEU A 3 22.98 -6.41 6.56
CA LEU A 3 23.56 -6.21 5.22
C LEU A 3 23.53 -4.75 4.75
N LEU A 4 22.46 -4.02 5.05
CA LEU A 4 22.32 -2.61 4.66
C LEU A 4 23.28 -1.74 5.47
N GLU A 5 23.40 -2.02 6.77
CA GLU A 5 24.39 -1.39 7.66
C GLU A 5 25.82 -1.64 7.17
N LEU A 6 26.15 -2.87 6.79
CA LEU A 6 27.45 -3.22 6.22
C LEU A 6 27.71 -2.46 4.90
N GLY A 7 26.70 -2.35 4.04
CA GLY A 7 26.79 -1.60 2.79
C GLY A 7 27.07 -0.12 3.02
N VAL A 8 26.35 0.51 3.96
CA VAL A 8 26.60 1.90 4.37
C VAL A 8 28.01 2.08 4.91
N GLU A 9 28.46 1.21 5.81
CA GLU A 9 29.82 1.27 6.36
C GLU A 9 30.88 1.10 5.27
N THR A 10 30.64 0.21 4.30
CA THR A 10 31.50 0.02 3.13
C THR A 10 31.58 1.30 2.29
N CYS A 11 30.45 1.95 2.03
CA CYS A 11 30.41 3.24 1.32
C CYS A 11 31.16 4.35 2.07
N ILE A 12 31.05 4.40 3.40
CA ILE A 12 31.81 5.34 4.24
C ILE A 12 33.31 5.05 4.14
N ARG A 13 33.73 3.77 4.25
CA ARG A 13 35.15 3.36 4.14
C ARG A 13 35.75 3.70 2.79
N HIS A 14 34.99 3.54 1.70
CA HIS A 14 35.42 3.89 0.35
C HIS A 14 35.28 5.38 0.01
N LYS A 15 34.97 6.24 0.99
CA LYS A 15 34.80 7.69 0.81
C LYS A 15 33.73 8.05 -0.24
N LEU A 16 32.70 7.20 -0.37
CA LEU A 16 31.53 7.49 -1.20
C LEU A 16 30.47 8.29 -0.44
N LEU A 17 30.47 8.21 0.90
CA LEU A 17 29.57 8.93 1.80
C LEU A 17 30.37 9.60 2.94
N ALA A 18 29.80 10.65 3.51
CA ALA A 18 30.35 11.45 4.62
C ALA A 18 31.69 12.16 4.32
N THR A 19 31.82 12.76 3.14
CA THR A 19 33.08 13.37 2.68
C THR A 19 33.18 14.87 2.92
N SER A 20 32.13 15.66 2.65
CA SER A 20 32.16 17.13 2.80
C SER A 20 31.10 17.75 3.73
N GLY A 21 30.17 16.96 4.28
CA GLY A 21 29.23 17.40 5.31
C GLY A 21 27.76 17.19 4.94
N TYR A 22 26.84 17.96 5.53
CA TYR A 22 25.38 17.77 5.35
C TYR A 22 24.82 18.24 4.00
N HIS A 23 25.66 18.79 3.11
CA HIS A 23 25.22 19.48 1.89
C HIS A 23 26.05 19.09 0.65
N THR A 24 26.55 17.85 0.61
CA THR A 24 27.45 17.40 -0.47
C THR A 24 26.82 17.48 -1.85
N LEU A 25 25.52 17.17 -2.00
CA LEU A 25 24.82 17.29 -3.29
C LEU A 25 24.66 18.75 -3.70
N TYR A 26 24.46 19.66 -2.75
CA TYR A 26 24.38 21.09 -3.07
C TYR A 26 25.74 21.63 -3.53
N GLU A 27 26.83 21.19 -2.92
CA GLU A 27 28.19 21.54 -3.36
C GLU A 27 28.50 20.99 -4.75
N TRP A 28 28.14 19.72 -5.01
CA TRP A 28 28.25 19.12 -6.33
C TRP A 28 27.37 19.82 -7.37
N TYR A 29 26.13 20.15 -7.02
CA TYR A 29 25.24 20.91 -7.89
C TYR A 29 25.87 22.26 -8.24
N ARG A 30 26.41 22.99 -7.26
CA ARG A 30 27.07 24.27 -7.49
C ARG A 30 28.30 24.15 -8.38
N SER A 31 29.12 23.11 -8.22
CA SER A 31 30.29 22.92 -9.08
C SER A 31 29.89 22.65 -10.53
N VAL A 32 28.93 21.75 -10.75
CA VAL A 32 28.39 21.43 -12.10
C VAL A 32 27.70 22.64 -12.71
N GLU A 33 26.94 23.39 -11.92
CA GLU A 33 26.22 24.59 -12.33
C GLU A 33 27.20 25.70 -12.78
N ILE A 34 28.35 25.86 -12.12
CA ILE A 34 29.38 26.83 -12.51
C ILE A 34 30.11 26.39 -13.78
N GLU A 35 30.42 25.10 -13.90
CA GLU A 35 31.15 24.54 -15.05
C GLU A 35 30.32 24.59 -16.34
N HIS A 36 29.06 24.19 -16.27
CA HIS A 36 28.20 24.06 -17.46
C HIS A 36 27.40 25.33 -17.77
N PHE A 37 27.10 26.16 -16.76
CA PHE A 37 26.26 27.35 -16.91
C PHE A 37 26.92 28.59 -16.26
N PRO A 38 27.99 29.12 -16.87
CA PRO A 38 28.64 30.35 -16.41
C PRO A 38 27.68 31.55 -16.56
N ASP A 39 27.49 32.29 -15.48
CA ASP A 39 26.55 33.41 -15.42
C ASP A 39 27.11 34.67 -16.11
N ARG A 40 27.06 34.68 -17.44
CA ARG A 40 27.57 35.80 -18.26
C ARG A 40 26.82 37.12 -18.03
N THR A 41 25.58 37.06 -17.58
CA THR A 41 24.67 38.21 -17.40
C THR A 41 24.52 38.67 -15.94
N GLY A 42 25.11 37.96 -14.98
CA GLY A 42 24.93 38.21 -13.54
C GLY A 42 23.49 37.97 -13.06
N LEU A 43 22.72 37.15 -13.78
CA LEU A 43 21.31 36.91 -13.49
C LEU A 43 21.15 36.22 -12.13
N ARG A 44 22.04 35.27 -11.79
CA ARG A 44 22.00 34.53 -10.53
C ARG A 44 22.30 35.43 -9.34
N ALA A 45 23.30 36.29 -9.46
CA ALA A 45 23.63 37.28 -8.43
C ALA A 45 22.46 38.26 -8.21
N ARG A 46 21.80 38.69 -9.29
CA ARG A 46 20.61 39.54 -9.21
C ARG A 46 19.42 38.85 -8.53
N ILE A 47 19.17 37.59 -8.86
CA ILE A 47 18.11 36.78 -8.24
C ILE A 47 18.41 36.54 -6.75
N GLU A 48 19.65 36.22 -6.41
CA GLU A 48 20.08 36.06 -5.02
C GLU A 48 19.87 37.35 -4.22
N GLN A 49 20.23 38.50 -4.79
CA GLN A 49 20.04 39.79 -4.15
C GLN A 49 18.55 40.18 -4.04
N TRP A 50 17.74 39.94 -5.08
CA TRP A 50 16.29 40.18 -5.07
C TRP A 50 15.55 39.28 -4.07
N THR A 51 16.01 38.05 -3.90
CA THR A 51 15.40 37.07 -2.97
C THR A 51 16.01 37.12 -1.58
N PHE A 52 16.89 38.08 -1.28
CA PHE A 52 17.62 38.17 -0.01
C PHE A 52 18.31 36.85 0.38
N GLY A 53 18.84 36.11 -0.60
CA GLY A 53 19.49 34.81 -0.38
C GLY A 53 18.53 33.64 -0.10
N LEU A 54 17.21 33.85 -0.16
CA LEU A 54 16.22 32.80 0.05
C LEU A 54 16.28 31.73 -1.04
N TYR A 55 16.48 32.13 -2.31
CA TYR A 55 16.57 31.19 -3.43
C TYR A 55 17.65 30.12 -3.25
N PRO A 56 18.94 30.47 -3.04
CA PRO A 56 19.98 29.47 -2.83
C PRO A 56 19.79 28.69 -1.53
N ALA A 57 19.23 29.31 -0.47
CA ALA A 57 18.93 28.62 0.77
C ALA A 57 17.84 27.54 0.59
N CYS A 58 16.75 27.85 -0.12
CA CYS A 58 15.69 26.89 -0.42
C CYS A 58 16.22 25.69 -1.22
N ILE A 59 17.02 25.93 -2.25
CA ILE A 59 17.63 24.85 -3.04
C ILE A 59 18.57 24.00 -2.18
N LYS A 60 19.40 24.63 -1.35
CA LYS A 60 20.31 23.95 -0.44
C LYS A 60 19.59 23.03 0.54
N TYR A 61 18.52 23.50 1.18
CA TYR A 61 17.75 22.69 2.13
C TYR A 61 16.92 21.61 1.43
N LEU A 62 16.35 21.91 0.26
CA LEU A 62 15.61 20.93 -0.54
C LEU A 62 16.53 19.79 -0.99
N MET A 63 17.73 20.10 -1.50
CA MET A 63 18.73 19.09 -1.87
C MET A 63 19.18 18.26 -0.66
N SER A 64 19.37 18.89 0.51
CA SER A 64 19.72 18.16 1.74
C SER A 64 18.64 17.15 2.18
N ALA A 65 17.37 17.39 1.83
CA ALA A 65 16.29 16.46 2.13
C ALA A 65 16.35 15.19 1.25
N PHE A 66 16.94 15.28 0.06
CA PHE A 66 17.17 14.14 -0.83
C PHE A 66 18.48 13.40 -0.53
N ASP A 67 19.41 14.03 0.20
CA ASP A 67 20.68 13.47 0.68
C ASP A 67 20.54 12.59 1.93
N VAL A 68 19.47 11.79 2.00
CA VAL A 68 19.18 10.93 3.16
C VAL A 68 20.38 10.02 3.55
N PRO A 69 21.09 9.35 2.62
CA PRO A 69 22.23 8.52 2.96
C PRO A 69 23.42 9.31 3.51
N GLU A 70 23.66 10.52 3.02
CA GLU A 70 24.76 11.38 3.46
C GLU A 70 24.48 11.94 4.86
N VAL A 71 23.26 12.44 5.09
CA VAL A 71 22.81 12.93 6.41
C VAL A 71 22.96 11.82 7.46
N MET A 72 22.59 10.59 7.11
CA MET A 72 22.75 9.43 7.98
C MET A 72 24.23 9.14 8.28
N ALA A 73 25.09 9.12 7.24
CA ALA A 73 26.51 8.82 7.37
C ALA A 73 27.28 9.88 8.19
N VAL A 74 27.04 11.17 7.94
CA VAL A 74 27.65 12.29 8.67
C VAL A 74 27.20 12.31 10.13
N THR A 75 25.89 12.13 10.38
CA THR A 75 25.37 12.10 11.74
C THR A 75 25.92 10.91 12.52
N ARG A 76 26.04 9.74 11.88
CA ARG A 76 26.67 8.56 12.49
C ARG A 76 28.13 8.81 12.85
N ASN A 77 28.93 9.40 11.97
CA ASN A 77 30.32 9.76 12.27
C ASN A 77 30.42 10.73 13.46
N ASN A 78 29.51 11.70 13.55
CA ASN A 78 29.45 12.63 14.68
C ASN A 78 29.05 11.92 15.99
N ILE A 79 28.08 10.99 15.95
CA ILE A 79 27.69 10.17 17.09
C ILE A 79 28.87 9.28 17.55
N CYS A 80 29.61 8.67 16.62
CA CYS A 80 30.76 7.82 16.95
C CYS A 80 31.92 8.61 17.57
N LYS A 81 32.11 9.88 17.21
CA LYS A 81 33.18 10.74 17.74
C LYS A 81 32.80 11.42 19.06
N ASN A 82 31.61 11.99 19.14
CA ASN A 82 31.20 12.90 20.20
C ASN A 82 30.13 12.31 21.14
N GLY A 83 29.65 11.09 20.85
CA GLY A 83 28.59 10.42 21.58
C GLY A 83 27.19 10.93 21.22
N MET A 84 26.18 10.10 21.46
CA MET A 84 24.76 10.40 21.15
C MET A 84 24.24 11.64 21.89
N HIS A 85 24.78 11.93 23.08
CA HIS A 85 24.39 13.09 23.91
C HIS A 85 24.75 14.44 23.27
N SER A 86 25.65 14.46 22.28
CA SER A 86 26.01 15.68 21.55
C SER A 86 24.94 16.13 20.55
N LEU A 87 23.95 15.28 20.27
CA LEU A 87 22.93 15.55 19.25
C LEU A 87 21.74 16.30 19.86
N SER A 88 21.34 17.40 19.23
CA SER A 88 20.08 18.08 19.52
C SER A 88 18.89 17.12 19.38
N ARG A 89 17.84 17.29 20.18
CA ARG A 89 16.59 16.52 20.09
C ARG A 89 15.99 16.56 18.67
N GLY A 90 16.07 17.72 18.01
CA GLY A 90 15.64 17.87 16.61
C GLY A 90 16.53 17.11 15.63
N GLY A 91 17.85 17.15 15.86
CA GLY A 91 18.82 16.37 15.06
C GLY A 91 18.61 14.86 15.20
N ALA A 92 18.30 14.38 16.41
CA ALA A 92 17.95 12.98 16.64
C ALA A 92 16.66 12.58 15.91
N ALA A 93 15.61 13.42 15.95
CA ALA A 93 14.38 13.16 15.23
C ALA A 93 14.61 13.07 13.71
N ILE A 94 15.38 14.01 13.14
CA ILE A 94 15.76 13.99 11.72
C ILE A 94 16.56 12.73 11.40
N TYR A 95 17.52 12.34 12.23
CA TYR A 95 18.30 11.12 12.06
C TYR A 95 17.42 9.88 12.00
N TYR A 96 16.51 9.69 12.96
CA TYR A 96 15.63 8.52 12.97
C TYR A 96 14.64 8.52 11.80
N ALA A 97 14.12 9.68 11.41
CA ALA A 97 13.25 9.81 10.23
C ALA A 97 13.99 9.43 8.94
N SER A 98 15.22 9.94 8.76
CA SER A 98 16.09 9.61 7.63
C SER A 98 16.42 8.11 7.57
N VAL A 99 16.79 7.52 8.70
CA VAL A 99 17.05 6.09 8.83
C VAL A 99 15.81 5.27 8.45
N PHE A 100 14.65 5.64 8.98
CA PHE A 100 13.38 4.98 8.67
C PHE A 100 13.05 5.02 7.17
N LEU A 101 13.13 6.19 6.54
CA LEU A 101 12.87 6.35 5.11
C LEU A 101 13.84 5.53 4.26
N TYR A 102 15.13 5.57 4.58
CA TYR A 102 16.14 4.78 3.90
C TYR A 102 15.86 3.28 3.98
N PHE A 103 15.57 2.77 5.20
CA PHE A 103 15.23 1.37 5.39
C PHE A 103 13.93 0.99 4.68
N TRP A 104 12.91 1.84 4.71
CA TRP A 104 11.63 1.55 4.09
C TRP A 104 11.75 1.44 2.57
N VAL A 105 12.45 2.37 1.92
CA VAL A 105 12.66 2.38 0.46
C VAL A 105 13.46 1.16 -0.01
N PHE A 106 14.49 0.72 0.73
CA PHE A 106 15.28 -0.45 0.34
C PHE A 106 14.67 -1.78 0.77
N SER A 107 13.99 -1.83 1.92
CA SER A 107 13.41 -3.07 2.45
C SER A 107 12.20 -3.51 1.64
N THR A 108 11.35 -2.58 1.19
CA THR A 108 10.14 -2.90 0.42
C THR A 108 10.41 -3.71 -0.85
N PRO A 109 11.34 -3.35 -1.77
CA PRO A 109 11.63 -4.16 -2.95
C PRO A 109 12.31 -5.48 -2.59
N VAL A 110 13.19 -5.51 -1.58
CA VAL A 110 13.88 -6.74 -1.18
C VAL A 110 12.91 -7.75 -0.59
N VAL A 111 12.07 -7.33 0.36
CA VAL A 111 11.08 -8.20 1.01
C VAL A 111 10.03 -8.65 -0.01
N SER A 112 9.56 -7.76 -0.89
CA SER A 112 8.63 -8.15 -1.95
C SER A 112 9.24 -9.12 -2.96
N LEU A 113 10.52 -8.99 -3.30
CA LEU A 113 11.22 -9.96 -4.17
C LEU A 113 11.39 -11.30 -3.47
N VAL A 114 11.81 -11.32 -2.20
CA VAL A 114 11.93 -12.57 -1.42
C VAL A 114 10.57 -13.27 -1.30
N PHE A 115 9.52 -12.53 -0.96
CA PHE A 115 8.19 -13.08 -0.83
C PHE A 115 7.60 -13.50 -2.19
N GLY A 116 7.80 -12.69 -3.23
CA GLY A 116 7.36 -12.97 -4.59
C GLY A 116 8.06 -14.19 -5.19
N SER A 117 9.38 -14.32 -4.98
CA SER A 117 10.15 -15.49 -5.41
C SER A 117 9.76 -16.74 -4.63
N TYR A 118 9.52 -16.62 -3.32
CA TYR A 118 8.96 -17.69 -2.51
C TYR A 118 7.63 -18.19 -3.09
N LEU A 119 6.67 -17.30 -3.32
CA LEU A 119 5.39 -17.66 -3.92
C LEU A 119 5.55 -18.25 -5.32
N TYR A 120 6.44 -17.68 -6.14
CA TYR A 120 6.70 -18.16 -7.49
C TYR A 120 7.23 -19.60 -7.48
N VAL A 121 8.21 -19.91 -6.64
CA VAL A 121 8.78 -21.26 -6.51
C VAL A 121 7.75 -22.23 -5.93
N CYS A 122 7.02 -21.83 -4.89
CA CYS A 122 5.98 -22.65 -4.28
C CYS A 122 4.88 -23.02 -5.28
N ILE A 123 4.38 -22.07 -6.07
CA ILE A 123 3.26 -22.30 -6.99
C ILE A 123 3.72 -23.03 -8.26
N ASN A 124 4.81 -22.60 -8.90
CA ASN A 124 5.20 -23.11 -10.22
C ASN A 124 6.02 -24.39 -10.15
N TRP A 125 6.88 -24.55 -9.15
CA TRP A 125 7.78 -25.70 -9.05
C TRP A 125 7.25 -26.74 -8.08
N LEU A 126 7.02 -26.34 -6.83
CA LEU A 126 6.71 -27.27 -5.76
C LEU A 126 5.23 -27.63 -5.68
N HIS A 127 4.36 -26.91 -6.39
CA HIS A 127 2.93 -27.19 -6.40
C HIS A 127 2.33 -27.14 -4.97
N LEU A 128 2.86 -26.25 -4.12
CA LEU A 128 2.46 -26.01 -2.73
C LEU A 128 1.61 -24.73 -2.63
N HIS A 129 0.78 -24.60 -1.58
CA HIS A 129 -0.22 -23.52 -1.38
C HIS A 129 -1.46 -23.57 -2.29
N PHE A 130 -1.85 -24.76 -2.75
CA PHE A 130 -3.11 -24.93 -3.48
C PHE A 130 -4.37 -25.05 -2.62
N ASP A 131 -4.23 -25.05 -1.30
CA ASP A 131 -5.35 -25.28 -0.39
C ASP A 131 -6.09 -24.01 0.00
N GLU A 132 -7.40 -24.22 0.18
CA GLU A 132 -8.52 -23.35 0.59
C GLU A 132 -8.44 -21.85 0.25
N ALA A 133 -7.43 -21.11 0.71
CA ALA A 133 -7.33 -19.66 0.57
C ALA A 133 -7.14 -19.17 -0.88
N PHE A 134 -6.43 -19.94 -1.73
CA PHE A 134 -6.17 -19.57 -3.13
C PHE A 134 -6.96 -20.40 -4.16
N SER A 135 -7.70 -21.41 -3.70
CA SER A 135 -8.54 -22.25 -4.57
C SER A 135 -9.59 -21.42 -5.33
N SER A 136 -10.12 -20.39 -4.66
CA SER A 136 -11.05 -19.43 -5.23
C SER A 136 -10.46 -18.62 -6.38
N LEU A 137 -9.15 -18.35 -6.43
CA LEU A 137 -8.52 -17.61 -7.53
C LEU A 137 -8.24 -18.49 -8.74
N ARG A 138 -7.92 -19.77 -8.52
CA ARG A 138 -7.58 -20.71 -9.59
C ARG A 138 -8.80 -21.23 -10.35
N ILE A 139 -9.86 -21.58 -9.62
CA ILE A 139 -11.09 -22.10 -10.24
C ILE A 139 -12.05 -20.91 -10.41
N ALA A 140 -12.17 -20.44 -11.65
CA ALA A 140 -13.07 -19.33 -11.98
C ALA A 140 -14.55 -19.71 -11.77
N ASN A 141 -14.86 -21.00 -11.98
CA ASN A 141 -16.13 -21.61 -11.65
C ASN A 141 -16.13 -22.06 -10.17
N TYR A 142 -17.29 -22.37 -9.59
CA TYR A 142 -17.45 -22.76 -8.18
C TYR A 142 -17.11 -21.63 -7.20
N LYS A 143 -18.12 -20.81 -6.88
CA LYS A 143 -18.02 -19.75 -5.87
C LYS A 143 -19.07 -19.96 -4.80
N SER A 144 -18.66 -19.84 -3.55
CA SER A 144 -19.57 -19.79 -2.41
C SER A 144 -19.50 -18.42 -1.73
N PHE A 145 -20.62 -17.98 -1.18
CA PHE A 145 -20.72 -16.76 -0.38
C PHE A 145 -21.69 -16.99 0.78
N THR A 146 -21.30 -16.51 1.96
CA THR A 146 -22.12 -16.61 3.17
C THR A 146 -22.89 -15.32 3.37
N ARG A 147 -24.22 -15.43 3.46
CA ARG A 147 -25.13 -14.32 3.69
C ARG A 147 -25.71 -14.43 5.10
N PHE A 148 -25.57 -13.35 5.85
CA PHE A 148 -26.13 -13.21 7.17
C PHE A 148 -27.47 -12.46 7.10
N HIS A 149 -28.46 -12.93 7.84
CA HIS A 149 -29.76 -12.30 7.98
C HIS A 149 -30.16 -12.25 9.45
N ILE A 150 -30.37 -11.05 9.98
CA ILE A 150 -30.87 -10.87 11.35
C ILE A 150 -32.39 -10.89 11.28
N ASN A 151 -32.99 -11.89 11.90
CA ASN A 151 -34.44 -12.03 11.98
C ASN A 151 -35.03 -10.94 12.90
N THR A 152 -36.31 -10.62 12.76
CA THR A 152 -37.03 -9.66 13.63
C THR A 152 -37.01 -10.07 15.11
N LYS A 153 -36.83 -11.37 15.38
CA LYS A 153 -36.65 -11.94 16.73
C LYS A 153 -35.22 -11.78 17.30
N GLY A 154 -34.28 -11.23 16.53
CA GLY A 154 -32.89 -11.05 16.93
C GLY A 154 -31.96 -12.24 16.68
N HIS A 155 -32.47 -13.39 16.23
CA HIS A 155 -31.63 -14.53 15.82
C HIS A 155 -30.88 -14.23 14.51
N LEU A 156 -29.66 -14.75 14.38
CA LEU A 156 -28.83 -14.62 13.20
C LEU A 156 -28.94 -15.88 12.34
N GLU A 157 -29.61 -15.78 11.20
CA GLU A 157 -29.66 -16.82 10.18
C GLU A 157 -28.44 -16.68 9.26
N VAL A 158 -27.73 -17.78 9.05
CA VAL A 158 -26.54 -17.85 8.21
C VAL A 158 -26.83 -18.77 7.04
N PHE A 159 -26.77 -18.23 5.83
CA PHE A 159 -26.97 -18.98 4.58
C PHE A 159 -25.66 -19.06 3.81
N THR A 160 -25.16 -20.26 3.54
CA THR A 160 -24.04 -20.45 2.62
C THR A 160 -24.58 -20.79 1.24
N LEU A 161 -24.47 -19.84 0.33
CA LEU A 161 -24.93 -19.93 -1.05
C LEU A 161 -23.78 -20.34 -1.94
N ALA A 162 -23.96 -21.30 -2.85
CA ALA A 162 -22.95 -21.71 -3.82
C ALA A 162 -23.47 -21.68 -5.25
N VAL A 163 -22.56 -21.34 -6.17
CA VAL A 163 -22.79 -21.30 -7.61
C VAL A 163 -21.70 -22.12 -8.29
N ASP A 164 -22.08 -23.25 -8.89
CA ASP A 164 -21.12 -24.20 -9.48
C ASP A 164 -20.51 -23.67 -10.78
N LYS A 165 -21.30 -23.01 -11.63
CA LYS A 165 -20.84 -22.40 -12.88
C LYS A 165 -21.14 -20.91 -12.86
N VAL A 166 -20.10 -20.10 -12.78
CA VAL A 166 -20.24 -18.64 -12.76
C VAL A 166 -20.40 -18.13 -14.19
N PRO A 167 -21.44 -17.32 -14.48
CA PRO A 167 -21.60 -16.73 -15.81
C PRO A 167 -20.47 -15.73 -16.10
N LYS A 168 -19.88 -15.85 -17.29
CA LYS A 168 -18.81 -14.95 -17.76
C LYS A 168 -19.34 -13.76 -18.55
N ALA A 169 -20.51 -13.92 -19.17
CA ALA A 169 -21.15 -12.89 -19.98
C ALA A 169 -22.40 -12.37 -19.26
N TRP A 170 -22.47 -11.05 -19.09
CA TRP A 170 -23.55 -10.35 -18.40
C TRP A 170 -24.24 -9.39 -19.36
N LYS A 171 -25.55 -9.25 -19.21
CA LYS A 171 -26.36 -8.25 -19.91
C LYS A 171 -27.23 -7.49 -18.91
N VAL A 172 -27.58 -6.26 -19.24
CA VAL A 172 -28.53 -5.48 -18.44
C VAL A 172 -29.89 -6.18 -18.50
N ASP A 173 -30.56 -6.30 -17.35
CA ASP A 173 -31.89 -6.87 -17.29
C ASP A 173 -32.94 -5.85 -17.79
N PRO A 174 -33.66 -6.12 -18.90
CA PRO A 174 -34.68 -5.20 -19.41
C PRO A 174 -35.80 -4.93 -18.38
N CYS A 175 -36.08 -5.91 -17.50
CA CYS A 175 -37.07 -5.78 -16.44
C CYS A 175 -36.63 -4.78 -15.36
N TRP A 176 -35.31 -4.67 -15.12
CA TRP A 176 -34.74 -3.68 -14.20
C TRP A 176 -34.79 -2.27 -14.80
N GLU A 177 -34.55 -2.12 -16.10
CA GLU A 177 -34.65 -0.82 -16.79
C GLU A 177 -36.10 -0.34 -16.95
N GLY A 178 -37.04 -1.26 -17.18
CA GLY A 178 -38.46 -0.96 -17.32
C GLY A 178 -39.16 -0.63 -16.00
N GLU A 179 -38.53 -0.87 -14.85
CA GLU A 179 -39.10 -0.52 -13.54
C GLU A 179 -39.07 1.01 -13.35
N SER A 180 -40.24 1.61 -13.15
CA SER A 180 -40.35 3.06 -13.04
C SER A 180 -39.50 3.59 -11.88
N LYS A 181 -38.58 4.53 -12.17
CA LYS A 181 -37.77 5.25 -11.15
C LYS A 181 -38.58 6.16 -10.23
N LEU A 182 -39.92 6.13 -10.34
CA LEU A 182 -40.90 7.03 -9.73
C LEU A 182 -40.88 7.00 -8.20
N ILE A 183 -40.35 5.94 -7.58
CA ILE A 183 -40.12 5.89 -6.15
C ILE A 183 -38.64 5.60 -5.96
N GLN A 184 -37.96 6.46 -5.21
CA GLN A 184 -36.57 6.28 -4.77
C GLN A 184 -36.52 5.13 -3.74
N SER A 185 -36.91 3.92 -4.17
CA SER A 185 -36.91 2.73 -3.35
C SER A 185 -35.50 2.15 -3.29
N LEU A 186 -35.11 1.72 -2.10
CA LEU A 186 -33.87 0.98 -1.88
C LEU A 186 -33.84 -0.24 -2.81
N GLY A 187 -32.69 -0.52 -3.43
CA GLY A 187 -32.58 -1.54 -4.49
C GLY A 187 -33.08 -2.93 -4.10
N TYR A 188 -32.99 -3.32 -2.83
CA TYR A 188 -33.48 -4.61 -2.33
C TYR A 188 -35.01 -4.73 -2.24
N ARG A 189 -35.76 -3.60 -2.32
CA ARG A 189 -37.24 -3.58 -2.29
C ARG A 189 -37.86 -3.60 -3.69
N ARG A 190 -37.03 -3.57 -4.73
CA ARG A 190 -37.47 -3.62 -6.13
C ARG A 190 -37.98 -5.01 -6.48
N ARG A 191 -38.89 -5.08 -7.45
CA ARG A 191 -39.36 -6.36 -7.96
C ARG A 191 -38.24 -7.11 -8.69
N PHE A 192 -37.35 -6.37 -9.35
CA PHE A 192 -36.12 -6.87 -9.95
C PHE A 192 -34.93 -6.16 -9.30
N PRO A 193 -34.34 -6.70 -8.22
CA PRO A 193 -33.28 -6.02 -7.50
C PRO A 193 -31.94 -6.01 -8.25
N SER A 194 -31.68 -7.02 -9.10
CA SER A 194 -30.44 -7.16 -9.88
C SER A 194 -30.51 -6.37 -11.18
N LYS A 195 -29.58 -5.41 -11.37
CA LYS A 195 -29.41 -4.70 -12.65
C LYS A 195 -28.91 -5.61 -13.77
N TRP A 196 -28.08 -6.59 -13.41
CA TRP A 196 -27.39 -7.47 -14.33
C TRP A 196 -27.93 -8.87 -14.23
N ARG A 197 -28.05 -9.52 -15.39
CA ARG A 197 -28.38 -10.94 -15.50
C ARG A 197 -27.40 -11.64 -16.42
N SER A 198 -27.28 -12.96 -16.28
CA SER A 198 -26.47 -13.74 -17.20
C SER A 198 -26.99 -13.59 -18.64
N ALA A 199 -26.09 -13.53 -19.61
CA ALA A 199 -26.46 -13.53 -21.02
C ALA A 199 -27.21 -14.81 -21.40
N SER A 200 -26.78 -15.95 -20.84
CA SER A 200 -27.43 -17.25 -20.95
C SER A 200 -28.37 -17.50 -19.78
N SER A 201 -29.66 -17.71 -20.07
CA SER A 201 -30.69 -17.94 -19.05
C SER A 201 -30.47 -19.23 -18.24
N GLN A 202 -29.76 -20.21 -18.80
CA GLN A 202 -29.45 -21.48 -18.12
C GLN A 202 -28.35 -21.33 -17.06
N GLN A 203 -27.55 -20.26 -17.14
CA GLN A 203 -26.44 -19.97 -16.23
C GLN A 203 -26.73 -18.76 -15.34
N ASP A 204 -28.00 -18.36 -15.24
CA ASP A 204 -28.40 -17.20 -14.44
C ASP A 204 -28.28 -17.53 -12.95
N PRO A 205 -27.47 -16.80 -12.16
CA PRO A 205 -27.23 -17.12 -10.75
C PRO A 205 -28.51 -17.15 -9.92
N VAL A 206 -29.55 -16.39 -10.32
CA VAL A 206 -30.87 -16.42 -9.68
C VAL A 206 -31.49 -17.82 -9.72
N ASN A 207 -31.26 -18.57 -10.80
CA ASN A 207 -31.82 -19.91 -11.00
C ASN A 207 -30.85 -21.03 -10.61
N THR A 208 -29.54 -20.78 -10.70
CA THR A 208 -28.52 -21.82 -10.49
C THR A 208 -27.94 -21.83 -9.07
N VAL A 209 -28.18 -20.80 -8.27
CA VAL A 209 -27.67 -20.74 -6.89
C VAL A 209 -28.35 -21.81 -6.03
N ARG A 210 -27.54 -22.50 -5.21
CA ARG A 210 -28.01 -23.46 -4.21
C ARG A 210 -27.64 -23.01 -2.82
N ILE A 211 -28.52 -23.25 -1.85
CA ILE A 211 -28.19 -23.15 -0.43
C ILE A 211 -27.47 -24.46 -0.07
N VAL A 212 -26.18 -24.38 0.22
CA VAL A 212 -25.35 -25.54 0.60
C VAL A 212 -25.47 -25.81 2.09
N ASP A 213 -25.53 -24.74 2.88
CA ASP A 213 -25.63 -24.82 4.31
C ASP A 213 -26.53 -23.70 4.85
N HIS A 214 -27.25 -24.01 5.91
CA HIS A 214 -28.10 -23.06 6.62
C HIS A 214 -28.15 -23.42 8.09
N PHE A 215 -27.75 -22.49 8.94
CA PHE A 215 -27.85 -22.62 10.37
C PHE A 215 -28.27 -21.31 11.02
N VAL A 216 -28.85 -21.41 12.22
CA VAL A 216 -29.38 -20.28 12.97
C VAL A 216 -28.61 -20.16 14.28
N ILE A 217 -28.00 -19.01 14.50
CA ILE A 217 -27.42 -18.66 15.79
C ILE A 217 -28.49 -17.91 16.58
N HIS A 218 -28.95 -18.52 17.65
CA HIS A 218 -29.91 -17.87 18.55
C HIS A 218 -29.22 -16.76 19.34
N GLN A 219 -29.82 -15.57 19.36
CA GLN A 219 -29.42 -14.52 20.28
C GLN A 219 -29.48 -15.03 21.73
N THR A 220 -28.34 -15.06 22.41
CA THR A 220 -28.26 -15.32 23.84
C THR A 220 -28.69 -14.05 24.57
N GLY A 221 -29.91 -14.03 25.11
CA GLY A 221 -30.46 -12.89 25.85
C GLY A 221 -30.91 -13.30 27.25
N ILE A 222 -30.09 -12.95 28.26
CA ILE A 222 -30.42 -12.65 29.67
C ILE A 222 -31.58 -13.48 30.27
N ASN A 223 -31.56 -14.81 30.17
CA ASN A 223 -32.47 -15.66 30.94
C ASN A 223 -31.77 -16.92 31.53
N ASP A 224 -30.46 -17.03 31.42
CA ASP A 224 -29.66 -18.06 32.13
C ASP A 224 -29.27 -17.60 33.56
N GLN A 225 -30.18 -16.89 34.24
CA GLN A 225 -30.17 -16.72 35.70
C GLN A 225 -31.52 -17.18 36.22
N GLY A 226 -31.68 -18.49 36.43
CA GLY A 226 -32.95 -19.00 36.93
C GLY A 226 -33.11 -20.51 36.97
N THR A 227 -32.14 -21.22 37.55
CA THR A 227 -32.40 -22.42 38.37
C THR A 227 -31.29 -22.58 39.39
#